data_AF-A0A3N5JAN6-F1
#
_entry.id   AF-A0A3N5JAN6-F1
#
_cell.length_a   1.000
_cell.length_b   1.000
_cell.length_c   1.000
_cell.angle_alpha   90.00
_cell.angle_beta   90.00
_cell.angle_gamma   90.00
#
_symmetry.space_group_name_H-M   'P 1'
#
loop_
_entity.id
_entity.type
_entity.pdbx_description
1 polymer ?
#
loop_
_entity_poly.entity_id
_entity_poly.type
_entity_poly.pdbx_seq_one_letter_code
_entity_poly.pdbx_strand_id
1 'polypeptide(L)'
;MPSFVAKSRLPVLCLLFLALLLGASPWAAAAAQDERVTAERPAEYMIYQYPDIALVVRVDVPETGFGVRVLGPEDALVKSSGVPGRRIGPVFTYIDAVDLPRQLMIEVTPAHAIPRSAIGLEVLQFAAGDRNAAALSRAYRLFSLGTETALSDDTTSWAMKTYSLRNAAELFDQLGMEEMRLWAEYFAAHQVLHQLEDRLMAMELAQEIQRAAVRAGFAEVDLAARALEGDALLQQLTANTTAASRIDYPRLHERLQGLAALAGRLGFAAEAGRAYYKDGLVFDHQGEPRQALEQYERALEVIEQTADPELLNEVRATAATAHEALGSTSGALAMLDDIAGELAAGPQAEAALELADRLLEKGRLLNANYRYREAASELARALELQQASAANRSWGPTGLELAWARYSLGRTEEAIALIQEALPRTPPEGNAELLARAYGSLA
;
A
#
# COMPACT_ATOMS: atom_id res chain seq x y z
N MET A 1 -50.07 -41.47 29.36
CA MET A 1 -48.75 -41.24 30.01
C MET A 1 -47.77 -42.18 29.33
N PRO A 2 -46.64 -41.69 28.80
CA PRO A 2 -45.69 -40.84 29.51
C PRO A 2 -45.40 -39.48 28.87
N SER A 3 -45.05 -38.57 29.77
CA SER A 3 -44.48 -37.24 29.58
C SER A 3 -42.95 -37.33 29.66
N PHE A 4 -42.23 -36.59 28.80
CA PHE A 4 -41.38 -35.45 29.21
C PHE A 4 -40.57 -34.98 27.99
N VAL A 5 -40.91 -33.77 27.53
CA VAL A 5 -40.18 -33.01 26.51
C VAL A 5 -39.14 -32.17 27.24
N ALA A 6 -37.86 -32.40 26.95
CA ALA A 6 -36.77 -31.52 27.38
C ALA A 6 -36.47 -30.51 26.27
N LYS A 7 -36.94 -29.27 26.43
CA LYS A 7 -36.55 -28.12 25.60
C LYS A 7 -35.17 -27.64 26.01
N SER A 8 -34.21 -27.72 25.10
CA SER A 8 -32.92 -27.05 25.15
C SER A 8 -33.12 -25.53 25.11
N ARG A 9 -32.68 -24.83 26.16
CA ARG A 9 -32.60 -23.36 26.20
C ARG A 9 -31.25 -22.93 25.63
N LEU A 10 -31.25 -22.37 24.43
CA LEU A 10 -30.18 -21.52 23.91
C LEU A 10 -30.21 -20.16 24.64
N PRO A 11 -29.06 -19.56 25.01
CA PRO A 11 -29.04 -18.18 25.46
C PRO A 11 -29.24 -17.25 24.25
N VAL A 12 -30.19 -16.33 24.40
CA VAL A 12 -30.54 -15.29 23.42
C VAL A 12 -29.41 -14.25 23.39
N LEU A 13 -28.74 -14.15 22.25
CA LEU A 13 -27.83 -13.05 21.91
C LEU A 13 -28.69 -11.79 21.67
N CYS A 14 -28.59 -10.80 22.55
CA CYS A 14 -29.33 -9.54 22.43
C CYS A 14 -28.56 -8.60 21.49
N LEU A 15 -28.88 -8.64 20.20
CA LEU A 15 -28.45 -7.63 19.22
C LEU A 15 -29.28 -6.36 19.42
N LEU A 16 -28.68 -5.34 20.03
CA LEU A 16 -29.26 -4.00 20.15
C LEU A 16 -28.92 -3.19 18.89
N PHE A 17 -29.85 -3.15 17.94
CA PHE A 17 -29.84 -2.17 16.84
C PHE A 17 -30.40 -0.85 17.38
N LEU A 18 -29.53 0.14 17.62
CA LEU A 18 -29.95 1.49 17.97
C LEU A 18 -29.94 2.37 16.71
N ALA A 19 -31.09 2.49 16.05
CA ALA A 19 -31.31 3.48 14.99
C ALA A 19 -31.75 4.80 15.61
N LEU A 20 -30.84 5.77 15.73
CA LEU A 20 -31.14 7.14 16.15
C LEU A 20 -31.54 7.96 14.92
N LEU A 21 -32.85 8.12 14.70
CA LEU A 21 -33.42 9.10 13.78
C LEU A 21 -33.51 10.45 14.50
N LEU A 22 -32.55 11.35 14.25
CA LEU A 22 -32.67 12.77 14.54
C LEU A 22 -32.80 13.53 13.23
N GLY A 23 -33.86 14.33 13.13
CA GLY A 23 -34.23 15.07 11.93
C GLY A 23 -33.16 16.06 11.50
N ALA A 24 -32.49 15.75 10.38
CA ALA A 24 -31.66 16.69 9.65
C ALA A 24 -32.44 17.19 8.43
N SER A 25 -32.48 18.51 8.25
CA SER A 25 -32.99 19.16 7.05
C SER A 25 -32.37 18.53 5.80
N PRO A 26 -33.10 18.36 4.68
CA PRO A 26 -32.60 17.67 3.49
C PRO A 26 -31.35 18.31 2.85
N TRP A 27 -31.00 19.55 3.22
CA TRP A 27 -29.74 20.20 2.83
C TRP A 27 -28.53 19.88 3.72
N ALA A 28 -28.73 19.43 4.97
CA ALA A 28 -27.63 19.01 5.85
C ALA A 28 -27.22 17.54 5.61
N ALA A 29 -28.15 16.71 5.11
CA ALA A 29 -27.87 15.32 4.76
C ALA A 29 -26.96 15.17 3.51
N ALA A 30 -26.97 16.16 2.61
CA ALA A 30 -26.14 16.15 1.41
C ALA A 30 -24.68 16.59 1.67
N ALA A 31 -24.43 17.38 2.72
CA ALA A 31 -23.08 17.88 3.04
C ALA A 31 -22.24 16.91 3.88
N ALA A 32 -22.87 15.93 4.54
CA ALA A 32 -22.18 14.93 5.36
C ALA A 32 -21.69 13.71 4.56
N GLN A 33 -22.01 13.61 3.26
CA GLN A 33 -21.75 12.43 2.44
C GLN A 33 -20.41 12.45 1.68
N ASP A 34 -19.65 13.55 1.73
CA ASP A 34 -18.40 13.72 0.99
C ASP A 34 -17.22 14.16 1.89
N GLU A 35 -17.27 13.81 3.17
CA GLU A 35 -16.12 14.02 4.05
C GLU A 35 -15.02 13.02 3.69
N ARG A 36 -14.01 13.52 2.96
CA ARG A 36 -12.78 12.78 2.68
C ARG A 36 -11.89 12.75 3.92
N VAL A 37 -11.44 11.55 4.25
CA VAL A 37 -10.49 11.27 5.32
C VAL A 37 -9.11 11.24 4.69
N THR A 38 -8.16 12.01 5.24
CA THR A 38 -6.77 12.06 4.78
C THR A 38 -5.81 11.89 5.95
N ALA A 39 -4.51 11.80 5.66
CA ALA A 39 -3.49 11.76 6.70
C ALA A 39 -3.52 13.03 7.59
N GLU A 40 -3.80 14.21 7.03
CA GLU A 40 -3.90 15.47 7.79
C GLU A 40 -5.27 15.68 8.46
N ARG A 41 -6.28 14.90 8.06
CA ARG A 41 -7.65 14.96 8.57
C ARG A 41 -8.17 13.54 8.84
N PRO A 42 -7.71 12.92 9.95
CA PRO A 42 -8.11 11.57 10.30
C PRO A 42 -9.59 11.48 10.65
N ALA A 43 -10.17 10.28 10.53
CA ALA A 43 -11.55 10.04 10.92
C ALA A 43 -11.63 9.77 12.42
N GLU A 44 -12.36 10.62 13.13
CA GLU A 44 -12.55 10.51 14.58
C GLU A 44 -13.89 9.85 14.93
N TYR A 45 -13.86 8.80 15.77
CA TYR A 45 -15.05 8.11 16.27
C TYR A 45 -15.05 8.07 17.79
N MET A 46 -16.09 8.62 18.39
CA MET A 46 -16.21 8.68 19.83
C MET A 46 -16.94 7.44 20.37
N ILE A 47 -16.30 6.71 21.29
CA ILE A 47 -16.89 5.55 21.96
C ILE A 47 -16.82 5.71 23.48
N TYR A 48 -17.73 5.05 24.19
CA TYR A 48 -17.78 5.06 25.65
C TYR A 48 -17.40 3.69 26.22
N GLN A 49 -16.43 3.66 27.11
CA GLN A 49 -16.04 2.45 27.83
C GLN A 49 -16.70 2.45 29.21
N TYR A 50 -17.52 1.43 29.49
CA TYR A 50 -18.11 1.20 30.80
C TYR A 50 -17.11 0.55 31.78
N PRO A 51 -17.34 0.66 33.10
CA PRO A 51 -16.51 0.01 34.11
C PRO A 51 -16.46 -1.50 33.91
N ASP A 52 -15.30 -2.12 34.17
CA ASP A 52 -15.09 -3.56 34.08
C ASP A 52 -15.36 -4.17 32.69
N ILE A 53 -15.47 -3.34 31.64
CA ILE A 53 -15.64 -3.79 30.25
C ILE A 53 -14.35 -3.55 29.47
N ALA A 54 -13.73 -4.62 29.00
CA ALA A 54 -12.68 -4.55 27.98
C ALA A 54 -13.33 -4.41 26.60
N LEU A 55 -12.63 -3.75 25.67
CA LEU A 55 -13.11 -3.52 24.32
C LEU A 55 -12.16 -4.15 23.29
N VAL A 56 -12.71 -4.62 22.17
CA VAL A 56 -11.95 -4.80 20.93
C VAL A 56 -12.58 -3.91 19.87
N VAL A 57 -11.79 -2.97 19.38
CA VAL A 57 -12.16 -2.12 18.26
C VAL A 57 -11.61 -2.77 17.00
N ARG A 58 -12.50 -3.24 16.13
CA ARG A 58 -12.16 -3.74 14.80
C ARG A 58 -12.36 -2.59 13.82
N VAL A 59 -11.29 -2.16 13.18
CA VAL A 59 -11.33 -1.16 12.11
C VAL A 59 -10.93 -1.85 10.82
N ASP A 60 -11.71 -1.68 9.78
CA ASP A 60 -11.37 -2.13 8.43
C ASP A 60 -11.44 -0.95 7.47
N VAL A 61 -10.43 -0.86 6.61
CA VAL A 61 -10.36 0.18 5.58
C VAL A 61 -9.91 -0.52 4.30
N PRO A 62 -10.78 -0.56 3.28
CA PRO A 62 -10.49 -1.32 2.08
C PRO A 62 -9.35 -0.67 1.28
N GLU A 63 -8.47 -1.52 0.76
CA GLU A 63 -7.49 -1.19 -0.29
C GLU A 63 -6.42 -0.15 0.04
N THR A 64 -6.35 0.34 1.27
CA THR A 64 -5.32 1.28 1.72
C THR A 64 -4.67 0.83 3.01
N GLY A 65 -3.39 1.17 3.18
CA GLY A 65 -2.77 1.16 4.50
C GLY A 65 -3.49 2.14 5.42
N PHE A 66 -3.52 1.84 6.72
CA PHE A 66 -4.05 2.75 7.72
C PHE A 66 -3.47 2.48 9.12
N GLY A 67 -3.46 3.52 9.94
CA GLY A 67 -3.21 3.46 11.36
C GLY A 67 -4.48 3.73 12.17
N VAL A 68 -4.50 3.22 13.40
CA VAL A 68 -5.55 3.45 14.39
C VAL A 68 -4.91 3.97 15.67
N ARG A 69 -5.36 5.11 16.17
CA ARG A 69 -5.00 5.60 17.50
C ARG A 69 -6.23 5.62 18.39
N VAL A 70 -6.05 5.20 19.63
CA VAL A 70 -7.07 5.27 20.67
C VAL A 70 -6.60 6.30 21.68
N LEU A 71 -7.33 7.38 21.82
CA LEU A 71 -7.08 8.44 22.79
C LEU A 71 -8.10 8.36 23.93
N GLY A 72 -7.64 8.57 25.15
CA GLY A 72 -8.47 8.67 26.34
C GLY A 72 -8.79 10.12 26.70
N PRO A 73 -9.28 10.36 27.93
CA PRO A 73 -9.46 11.71 28.45
C PRO A 73 -8.17 12.54 28.35
N GLU A 74 -8.32 13.85 28.08
CA GLU A 74 -7.19 14.78 27.91
C GLU A 74 -6.23 14.40 26.77
N ASP A 75 -6.75 13.76 25.72
CA ASP A 75 -6.01 13.31 24.53
C ASP A 75 -4.84 12.36 24.83
N ALA A 76 -4.88 11.68 25.99
CA ALA A 76 -3.86 10.72 26.38
C ALA A 76 -3.88 9.49 25.48
N LEU A 77 -2.75 9.16 24.84
CA LEU A 77 -2.64 7.98 23.99
C LEU A 77 -2.81 6.69 24.82
N VAL A 78 -3.89 5.96 24.57
CA VAL A 78 -4.17 4.64 25.16
C VAL A 78 -3.51 3.55 24.34
N LYS A 79 -3.63 3.63 23.01
CA LYS A 79 -3.15 2.59 22.10
C LYS A 79 -2.86 3.15 20.70
N SER A 80 -1.91 2.55 20.00
CA SER A 80 -1.64 2.80 18.58
C SER A 80 -1.45 1.46 17.87
N SER A 81 -2.17 1.25 16.78
CA SER A 81 -2.17 0.01 16.01
C SER A 81 -2.07 0.31 14.52
N GLY A 82 -1.42 -0.58 13.78
CA GLY A 82 -1.19 -0.43 12.36
C GLY A 82 -0.12 -1.41 11.89
N VAL A 83 -0.29 -1.93 10.68
CA VAL A 83 0.68 -2.86 10.08
C VAL A 83 1.20 -2.24 8.78
N PRO A 84 2.46 -1.79 8.74
CA PRO A 84 3.03 -1.16 7.57
C PRO A 84 2.88 -2.00 6.30
N GLY A 85 2.54 -1.34 5.18
CA GLY A 85 2.38 -1.97 3.87
C GLY A 85 1.15 -2.87 3.70
N ARG A 86 0.38 -3.14 4.76
CA ARG A 86 -0.83 -3.96 4.68
C ARG A 86 -2.02 -3.15 4.17
N ARG A 87 -2.73 -3.69 3.18
CA ARG A 87 -3.92 -3.06 2.55
C ARG A 87 -5.21 -3.86 2.64
N ILE A 88 -5.14 -5.11 3.10
CA ILE A 88 -6.29 -6.03 3.16
C ILE A 88 -6.49 -6.51 4.59
N GLY A 89 -7.74 -6.49 5.03
CA GLY A 89 -8.17 -7.02 6.32
C GLY A 89 -8.25 -5.99 7.46
N PRO A 90 -8.96 -6.35 8.54
CA PRO A 90 -9.15 -5.47 9.67
C PRO A 90 -7.95 -5.40 10.62
N VAL A 91 -7.82 -4.27 11.33
CA VAL A 91 -6.97 -4.12 12.51
C VAL A 91 -7.82 -4.27 13.76
N PHE A 92 -7.37 -5.10 14.70
CA PHE A 92 -8.03 -5.34 15.98
C PHE A 92 -7.24 -4.70 17.11
N THR A 93 -7.82 -3.68 17.74
CA THR A 93 -7.21 -2.99 18.87
C THR A 93 -7.91 -3.39 20.16
N TYR A 94 -7.20 -4.12 21.02
CA TYR A 94 -7.69 -4.53 22.34
C TYR A 94 -7.41 -3.44 23.38
N ILE A 95 -8.44 -3.09 24.16
CA ILE A 95 -8.39 -2.07 25.20
C ILE A 95 -8.80 -2.72 26.52
N ASP A 96 -7.89 -2.67 27.50
CA ASP A 96 -8.13 -3.24 28.83
C ASP A 96 -9.33 -2.59 29.53
N ALA A 97 -10.01 -3.40 30.35
CA ALA A 97 -11.05 -2.94 31.26
C ALA A 97 -10.48 -1.94 32.28
N VAL A 98 -11.31 -1.00 32.70
CA VAL A 98 -10.97 0.04 33.68
C VAL A 98 -12.07 0.15 34.73
N ASP A 99 -11.72 0.60 35.92
CA ASP A 99 -12.66 0.71 37.06
C ASP A 99 -13.61 1.91 36.92
N LEU A 100 -13.21 2.94 36.17
CA LEU A 100 -13.98 4.16 35.96
C LEU A 100 -14.37 4.28 34.49
N PRO A 101 -15.62 4.70 34.21
CA PRO A 101 -16.02 4.87 32.84
C PRO A 101 -15.25 6.03 32.21
N ARG A 102 -14.94 5.90 30.92
CA ARG A 102 -14.23 6.93 30.18
C ARG A 102 -14.69 7.01 28.74
N GLN A 103 -14.56 8.20 28.20
CA GLN A 103 -14.74 8.48 26.78
C GLN A 103 -13.42 8.21 26.07
N LEU A 104 -13.50 7.53 24.92
CA LEU A 104 -12.36 7.21 24.07
C LEU A 104 -12.60 7.75 22.67
N MET A 105 -11.59 8.37 22.08
CA MET A 105 -11.58 8.76 20.68
C MET A 105 -10.78 7.74 19.87
N ILE A 106 -11.39 7.19 18.82
CA ILE A 106 -10.75 6.34 17.84
C ILE A 106 -10.42 7.19 16.61
N GLU A 107 -9.14 7.46 16.40
CA GLU A 107 -8.66 8.12 15.19
C GLU A 107 -8.23 7.06 14.18
N VAL A 108 -8.75 7.14 12.95
CA VAL A 108 -8.35 6.30 11.82
C VAL A 108 -7.66 7.18 10.79
N THR A 109 -6.39 6.88 10.52
CA THR A 109 -5.54 7.63 9.59
C THR A 109 -5.22 6.74 8.39
N PRO A 110 -5.88 6.91 7.24
CA PRO A 110 -5.57 6.18 6.03
C PRO A 110 -4.30 6.73 5.37
N ALA A 111 -3.58 5.89 4.62
CA ALA A 111 -2.42 6.28 3.83
C ALA A 111 -2.82 7.20 2.65
N HIS A 112 -4.01 7.00 2.08
CA HIS A 112 -4.54 7.80 0.97
C HIS A 112 -5.93 8.34 1.29
N ALA A 113 -6.36 9.34 0.53
CA ALA A 113 -7.66 9.96 0.72
C ALA A 113 -8.81 8.99 0.38
N ILE A 114 -9.69 8.73 1.35
CA ILE A 114 -10.85 7.84 1.18
C ILE A 114 -12.14 8.51 1.64
N PRO A 115 -13.32 8.09 1.14
CA PRO A 115 -14.57 8.52 1.71
C PRO A 115 -14.71 7.93 3.12
N ARG A 116 -15.17 8.73 4.09
CA ARG A 116 -15.39 8.27 5.47
C ARG A 116 -16.30 7.04 5.55
N SER A 117 -17.26 6.91 4.65
CA SER A 117 -18.19 5.78 4.57
C SER A 117 -17.53 4.44 4.22
N ALA A 118 -16.29 4.44 3.71
CA ALA A 118 -15.54 3.21 3.44
C ALA A 118 -14.92 2.60 4.70
N ILE A 119 -14.87 3.32 5.83
CA ILE A 119 -14.29 2.82 7.07
C ILE A 119 -15.33 1.97 7.79
N GLY A 120 -15.06 0.68 7.92
CA GLY A 120 -15.78 -0.22 8.81
C GLY A 120 -15.26 -0.08 10.24
N LEU A 121 -16.14 0.15 11.21
CA LEU A 121 -15.78 0.16 12.63
C LEU A 121 -16.79 -0.67 13.43
N GLU A 122 -16.29 -1.67 14.13
CA GLU A 122 -17.06 -2.52 15.03
C GLU A 122 -16.42 -2.51 16.43
N VAL A 123 -17.25 -2.55 17.47
CA VAL A 123 -16.79 -2.62 18.85
C VAL A 123 -17.37 -3.87 19.53
N LEU A 124 -16.49 -4.75 19.97
CA LEU A 124 -16.81 -5.91 20.79
C LEU A 124 -16.57 -5.55 22.26
N GLN A 125 -17.43 -6.03 23.15
CA GLN A 125 -17.35 -5.75 24.59
C GLN A 125 -17.22 -7.05 25.38
N PHE A 126 -16.28 -7.07 26.32
CA PHE A 126 -15.97 -8.24 27.16
C PHE A 126 -16.03 -7.84 28.63
N ALA A 127 -16.95 -8.42 29.39
CA ALA A 127 -17.01 -8.20 30.83
C ALA A 127 -15.86 -8.91 31.55
N ALA A 128 -15.07 -8.19 32.34
CA ALA A 128 -13.88 -8.71 33.02
C ALA A 128 -14.19 -9.87 34.00
N GLY A 129 -15.43 -9.93 34.51
CA GLY A 129 -15.89 -10.99 35.40
C GLY A 129 -16.37 -12.27 34.71
N ASP A 130 -16.52 -12.28 33.38
CA ASP A 130 -16.99 -13.46 32.65
C ASP A 130 -15.82 -14.39 32.30
N ARG A 131 -15.85 -15.61 32.86
CA ARG A 131 -14.83 -16.64 32.60
C ARG A 131 -14.75 -17.04 31.14
N ASN A 132 -15.86 -16.99 30.41
CA ASN A 132 -15.87 -17.29 28.97
C ASN A 132 -15.22 -16.16 28.16
N ALA A 133 -15.35 -14.91 28.63
CA ALA A 133 -14.72 -13.76 28.01
C ALA A 133 -13.20 -13.73 28.26
N ALA A 134 -12.70 -14.29 29.36
CA ALA A 134 -11.28 -14.25 29.70
C ALA A 134 -10.36 -14.88 28.64
N ALA A 135 -10.78 -15.99 28.02
CA ALA A 135 -10.02 -16.64 26.96
C ALA A 135 -10.00 -15.82 25.66
N LEU A 136 -11.16 -15.26 25.25
CA LEU A 136 -11.24 -14.34 24.11
C LEU A 136 -10.43 -13.07 24.35
N SER A 137 -10.54 -12.47 25.53
CA SER A 137 -9.76 -11.29 25.90
C SER A 137 -8.25 -11.54 25.82
N ARG A 138 -7.79 -12.73 26.25
CA ARG A 138 -6.39 -13.11 26.11
C ARG A 138 -5.97 -13.25 24.65
N ALA A 139 -6.79 -13.90 23.82
CA ALA A 139 -6.51 -14.08 22.39
C ALA A 139 -6.43 -12.72 21.66
N TYR A 140 -7.43 -11.85 21.84
CA TYR A 140 -7.44 -10.52 21.24
C TYR A 140 -6.35 -9.59 21.78
N ARG A 141 -5.98 -9.70 23.06
CA ARG A 141 -4.85 -8.94 23.62
C ARG A 141 -3.54 -9.31 22.91
N LEU A 142 -3.29 -10.60 22.69
CA LEU A 142 -2.10 -11.07 21.97
C LEU A 142 -2.14 -10.69 20.50
N PHE A 143 -3.30 -10.77 19.85
CA PHE A 143 -3.48 -10.29 18.48
C PHE A 143 -3.13 -8.80 18.40
N SER A 144 -3.78 -7.98 19.23
CA SER A 144 -3.56 -6.53 19.28
C SER A 144 -2.10 -6.17 19.49
N LEU A 145 -1.40 -6.87 20.40
CA LEU A 145 0.04 -6.68 20.62
C LEU A 145 0.87 -6.95 19.37
N GLY A 146 0.49 -7.97 18.61
CA GLY A 146 1.10 -8.29 17.33
C GLY A 146 0.96 -7.18 16.29
N THR A 147 -0.18 -6.49 16.26
CA THR A 147 -0.50 -5.44 15.29
C THR A 147 -0.35 -4.01 15.83
N GLU A 148 0.19 -3.85 17.04
CA GLU A 148 0.52 -2.54 17.60
C GLU A 148 1.61 -1.87 16.78
N THR A 149 1.63 -0.53 16.77
CA THR A 149 2.73 0.23 16.17
C THR A 149 4.04 -0.10 16.89
N ALA A 150 5.14 -0.33 16.16
CA ALA A 150 6.43 -0.68 16.78
C ALA A 150 7.03 0.52 17.53
N LEU A 151 7.53 0.27 18.74
CA LEU A 151 8.24 1.28 19.53
C LEU A 151 9.69 1.46 19.06
N SER A 152 10.29 0.39 18.55
CA SER A 152 11.61 0.37 17.94
C SER A 152 11.59 -0.52 16.70
N ASP A 153 12.34 -0.10 15.68
CA ASP A 153 12.48 -0.83 14.42
C ASP A 153 13.69 -1.76 14.51
N ASP A 154 13.52 -2.87 15.24
CA ASP A 154 14.55 -3.88 15.44
C ASP A 154 13.98 -5.29 15.32
N THR A 155 14.83 -6.24 14.90
CA THR A 155 14.43 -7.64 14.65
C THR A 155 13.86 -8.32 15.90
N THR A 156 14.29 -7.95 17.11
CA THR A 156 13.80 -8.57 18.35
C THR A 156 12.36 -8.14 18.64
N SER A 157 12.07 -6.86 18.46
CA SER A 157 10.73 -6.30 18.58
C SER A 157 9.75 -6.94 17.59
N TRP A 158 10.17 -7.12 16.34
CA TRP A 158 9.36 -7.79 15.32
C TRP A 158 9.18 -9.29 15.57
N ALA A 159 10.21 -9.99 16.03
CA ALA A 159 10.11 -11.40 16.41
C ALA A 159 9.14 -11.61 17.58
N MET A 160 9.15 -10.72 18.58
CA MET A 160 8.22 -10.76 19.72
C MET A 160 6.77 -10.57 19.26
N LYS A 161 6.51 -9.63 18.36
CA LYS A 161 5.18 -9.41 17.78
C LYS A 161 4.70 -10.60 16.96
N THR A 162 5.59 -11.17 16.14
CA THR A 162 5.30 -12.39 15.35
C THR A 162 4.94 -13.55 16.29
N TYR A 163 5.68 -13.71 17.40
CA TYR A 163 5.38 -14.71 18.41
C TYR A 163 4.02 -14.47 19.10
N SER A 164 3.69 -13.22 19.40
CA SER A 164 2.38 -12.84 19.95
C SER A 164 1.23 -13.23 19.02
N LEU A 165 1.37 -13.01 17.72
CA LEU A 165 0.38 -13.38 16.71
C LEU A 165 0.18 -14.89 16.60
N ARG A 166 1.26 -15.66 16.61
CA ARG A 166 1.19 -17.14 16.61
C ARG A 166 0.47 -17.67 17.85
N ASN A 167 0.79 -17.16 19.04
CA ASN A 167 0.07 -17.53 20.26
C ASN A 167 -1.41 -17.10 20.22
N ALA A 168 -1.73 -15.96 19.60
CA ALA A 168 -3.11 -15.55 19.39
C ALA A 168 -3.84 -16.55 18.49
N ALA A 169 -3.23 -16.96 17.38
CA ALA A 169 -3.78 -17.96 16.47
C ALA A 169 -4.08 -19.29 17.18
N GLU A 170 -3.15 -19.80 17.99
CA GLU A 170 -3.37 -21.01 18.79
C GLU A 170 -4.56 -20.89 19.75
N LEU A 171 -4.75 -19.74 20.38
CA LEU A 171 -5.90 -19.50 21.25
C LEU A 171 -7.20 -19.40 20.46
N PHE A 172 -7.20 -18.75 19.29
CA PHE A 172 -8.39 -18.70 18.43
C PHE A 172 -8.76 -20.09 17.91
N ASP A 173 -7.79 -20.94 17.58
CA ASP A 173 -8.00 -22.34 17.21
C ASP A 173 -8.71 -23.12 18.32
N GLN A 174 -8.19 -23.01 19.56
CA GLN A 174 -8.79 -23.65 20.75
C GLN A 174 -10.22 -23.19 21.03
N LEU A 175 -10.55 -21.95 20.63
CA LEU A 175 -11.87 -21.35 20.76
C LEU A 175 -12.79 -21.64 19.55
N GLY A 176 -12.31 -22.34 18.52
CA GLY A 176 -13.05 -22.60 17.29
C GLY A 176 -13.29 -21.35 16.44
N MET A 177 -12.51 -20.29 16.64
CA MET A 177 -12.58 -19.03 15.90
C MET A 177 -11.67 -19.06 14.68
N GLU A 178 -11.99 -19.92 13.72
CA GLU A 178 -11.15 -20.23 12.55
C GLU A 178 -10.76 -19.00 11.74
N GLU A 179 -11.68 -18.06 11.50
CA GLU A 179 -11.37 -16.82 10.76
C GLU A 179 -10.32 -15.98 11.49
N MET A 180 -10.46 -15.83 12.81
CA MET A 180 -9.53 -15.04 13.63
C MET A 180 -8.16 -15.72 13.73
N ARG A 181 -8.14 -17.05 13.78
CA ARG A 181 -6.90 -17.84 13.70
C ARG A 181 -6.15 -17.52 12.40
N LEU A 182 -6.85 -17.56 11.27
CA LEU A 182 -6.23 -17.30 9.97
C LEU A 182 -5.80 -15.85 9.79
N TRP A 183 -6.56 -14.88 10.31
CA TRP A 183 -6.11 -13.48 10.33
C TRP A 183 -4.82 -13.36 11.14
N ALA A 184 -4.74 -13.94 12.34
CA ALA A 184 -3.53 -13.88 13.17
C ALA A 184 -2.32 -14.52 12.47
N GLU A 185 -2.51 -15.66 11.79
CA GLU A 185 -1.48 -16.30 10.96
C GLU A 185 -1.04 -15.43 9.78
N TYR A 186 -1.99 -14.79 9.09
CA TYR A 186 -1.71 -13.85 8.01
C TYR A 186 -0.86 -12.68 8.49
N PHE A 187 -1.22 -12.05 9.61
CA PHE A 187 -0.43 -10.95 10.17
C PHE A 187 0.98 -11.39 10.55
N ALA A 188 1.14 -12.63 11.06
CA ALA A 188 2.45 -13.17 11.36
C ALA A 188 3.28 -13.38 10.07
N ALA A 189 2.67 -13.93 9.02
CA ALA A 189 3.31 -14.12 7.72
C ALA A 189 3.69 -12.79 7.06
N HIS A 190 2.85 -11.75 7.19
CA HIS A 190 3.14 -10.40 6.72
C HIS A 190 4.37 -9.81 7.40
N GLN A 191 4.51 -9.99 8.73
CA GLN A 191 5.71 -9.55 9.46
C GLN A 191 6.96 -10.34 9.03
N VAL A 192 6.83 -11.65 8.81
CA VAL A 192 7.93 -12.48 8.30
C VAL A 192 8.42 -11.97 6.95
N LEU A 193 7.52 -11.57 6.04
CA LEU A 193 7.91 -11.03 4.74
C LEU A 193 8.57 -9.66 4.85
N HIS A 194 7.92 -8.70 5.50
CA HIS A 194 8.30 -7.29 5.40
C HIS A 194 9.29 -6.81 6.48
N GLN A 195 9.38 -7.52 7.61
CA GLN A 195 10.20 -7.10 8.76
C GLN A 195 11.35 -8.06 9.05
N LEU A 196 11.18 -9.35 8.72
CA LEU A 196 12.22 -10.37 8.86
C LEU A 196 12.86 -10.76 7.52
N GLU A 197 12.32 -10.26 6.40
CA GLU A 197 12.81 -10.48 5.03
C GLU A 197 12.91 -11.96 4.62
N ASP A 198 12.15 -12.85 5.27
CA ASP A 198 12.13 -14.28 4.95
C ASP A 198 10.97 -14.60 3.99
N ARG A 199 11.19 -14.25 2.72
CA ARG A 199 10.23 -14.45 1.64
C ARG A 199 9.83 -15.91 1.42
N LEU A 200 10.73 -16.87 1.64
CA LEU A 200 10.41 -18.29 1.44
C LEU A 200 9.43 -18.78 2.51
N MET A 201 9.71 -18.46 3.78
CA MET A 201 8.80 -18.78 4.87
C MET A 201 7.46 -18.06 4.70
N ALA A 202 7.47 -16.78 4.30
CA ALA A 202 6.24 -16.04 4.06
C ALA A 202 5.37 -16.67 2.96
N MET A 203 5.97 -17.15 1.86
CA MET A 203 5.25 -17.86 0.79
C MET A 203 4.62 -19.17 1.28
N GLU A 204 5.37 -19.96 2.06
CA GLU A 204 4.86 -21.23 2.60
C GLU A 204 3.65 -20.98 3.51
N LEU A 205 3.77 -20.02 4.44
CA LEU A 205 2.68 -19.62 5.33
C LEU A 205 1.47 -19.10 4.55
N ALA A 206 1.68 -18.23 3.55
CA ALA A 206 0.61 -17.71 2.71
C ALA A 206 -0.16 -18.83 2.00
N GLN A 207 0.51 -19.84 1.45
CA GLN A 207 -0.15 -20.99 0.81
C GLN A 207 -0.90 -21.89 1.79
N GLU A 208 -0.43 -22.02 3.04
CA GLU A 208 -1.15 -22.73 4.09
C GLU A 208 -2.45 -22.01 4.49
N ILE A 209 -2.35 -20.70 4.73
CA ILE A 209 -3.48 -19.82 5.05
C ILE A 209 -4.49 -19.85 3.91
N GLN A 210 -4.04 -19.69 2.67
CA GLN A 210 -4.88 -19.74 1.48
C GLN A 210 -5.70 -21.04 1.42
N ARG A 211 -5.03 -22.19 1.56
CA ARG A 211 -5.69 -23.51 1.52
C ARG A 211 -6.73 -23.66 2.63
N ALA A 212 -6.45 -23.15 3.82
CA ALA A 212 -7.39 -23.19 4.94
C ALA A 212 -8.58 -22.23 4.72
N ALA A 213 -8.31 -20.99 4.30
CA ALA A 213 -9.33 -19.99 3.99
C ALA A 213 -10.30 -20.45 2.90
N VAL A 214 -9.79 -21.06 1.82
CA VAL A 214 -10.63 -21.63 0.75
C VAL A 214 -11.51 -22.76 1.26
N ARG A 215 -10.98 -23.66 2.12
CA ARG A 215 -11.78 -24.75 2.71
C ARG A 215 -12.88 -24.23 3.64
N ALA A 216 -12.59 -23.16 4.38
CA ALA A 216 -13.51 -22.59 5.35
C ALA A 216 -14.48 -21.54 4.75
N GLY A 217 -14.22 -21.06 3.53
CA GLY A 217 -15.05 -20.08 2.84
C GLY A 217 -14.75 -18.61 3.19
N PHE A 218 -13.57 -18.32 3.76
CA PHE A 218 -13.17 -16.95 4.12
C PHE A 218 -12.49 -16.24 2.95
N ALA A 219 -13.29 -15.64 2.06
CA ALA A 219 -12.82 -15.10 0.80
C ALA A 219 -11.83 -13.92 0.94
N GLU A 220 -12.01 -13.05 1.94
CA GLU A 220 -11.08 -11.94 2.19
C GLU A 220 -9.73 -12.42 2.72
N VAL A 221 -9.72 -13.48 3.54
CA VAL A 221 -8.48 -14.11 4.00
C VAL A 221 -7.76 -14.82 2.85
N ASP A 222 -8.50 -15.49 1.95
CA ASP A 222 -7.94 -16.05 0.70
C ASP A 222 -7.30 -14.95 -0.15
N LEU A 223 -7.98 -13.81 -0.31
CA LEU A 223 -7.45 -12.65 -1.02
C LEU A 223 -6.16 -12.13 -0.39
N ALA A 224 -6.17 -11.89 0.92
CA ALA A 224 -5.01 -11.41 1.68
C ALA A 224 -3.80 -12.34 1.54
N ALA A 225 -4.03 -13.66 1.65
CA ALA A 225 -2.98 -14.67 1.51
C ALA A 225 -2.39 -14.70 0.09
N ARG A 226 -3.23 -14.62 -0.95
CA ARG A 226 -2.76 -14.55 -2.35
C ARG A 226 -1.98 -13.26 -2.64
N ALA A 227 -2.43 -12.13 -2.09
CA ALA A 227 -1.75 -10.86 -2.24
C ALA A 227 -0.34 -10.92 -1.63
N LEU A 228 -0.22 -11.45 -0.41
CA LEU A 228 1.05 -11.66 0.28
C LEU A 228 1.98 -12.64 -0.45
N GLU A 229 1.43 -13.74 -0.97
CA GLU A 229 2.19 -14.67 -1.81
C GLU A 229 2.73 -13.98 -3.07
N GLY A 230 1.91 -13.15 -3.72
CA GLY A 230 2.32 -12.36 -4.89
C GLY A 230 3.44 -11.36 -4.56
N ASP A 231 3.38 -10.69 -3.41
CA ASP A 231 4.44 -9.80 -2.93
C ASP A 231 5.76 -10.57 -2.70
N ALA A 232 5.68 -11.73 -2.05
CA ALA A 232 6.86 -12.54 -1.77
C ALA A 232 7.50 -13.14 -3.03
N LEU A 233 6.67 -13.54 -4.02
CA LEU A 233 7.15 -14.02 -5.33
C LEU A 233 7.88 -12.92 -6.10
N LEU A 234 7.38 -11.68 -6.08
CA LEU A 234 8.08 -10.55 -6.70
C LEU A 234 9.39 -10.21 -6.00
N GLN A 235 9.42 -10.18 -4.67
CA GLN A 235 10.68 -9.98 -3.93
C GLN A 235 11.71 -11.08 -4.24
N GLN A 236 11.26 -12.31 -4.51
CA GLN A 236 12.14 -13.38 -4.95
C GLN A 236 12.70 -13.14 -6.36
N LEU A 237 11.90 -12.58 -7.27
CA LEU A 237 12.34 -12.26 -8.64
C LEU A 237 13.39 -11.16 -8.66
N THR A 238 13.23 -10.12 -7.83
CA THR A 238 14.14 -8.97 -7.80
C THR A 238 15.42 -9.23 -7.00
N ALA A 239 15.42 -10.23 -6.11
CA ALA A 239 16.62 -10.66 -5.41
C ALA A 239 17.62 -11.26 -6.40
N ASN A 240 18.70 -10.51 -6.70
CA ASN A 240 19.89 -10.87 -7.50
C ASN A 240 20.57 -12.17 -7.02
N THR A 241 19.87 -13.29 -7.17
CA THR A 241 20.33 -14.62 -6.81
C THR A 241 20.52 -15.40 -8.09
N THR A 242 21.60 -16.17 -8.15
CA THR A 242 21.92 -17.14 -9.21
C THR A 242 20.86 -18.26 -9.37
N ALA A 243 19.74 -18.17 -8.64
CA ALA A 243 18.61 -19.07 -8.65
C ALA A 243 17.50 -18.68 -9.65
N ALA A 244 17.78 -17.76 -10.60
CA ALA A 244 16.89 -17.48 -11.75
C ALA A 244 16.49 -18.76 -12.54
N SER A 245 17.20 -19.87 -12.35
CA SER A 245 16.97 -21.15 -13.03
C SER A 245 15.83 -22.03 -12.48
N ARG A 246 14.99 -21.56 -11.54
CA ARG A 246 13.88 -22.36 -10.97
C ARG A 246 12.52 -21.68 -10.88
N ILE A 247 12.33 -20.51 -11.49
CA ILE A 247 11.02 -19.83 -11.47
C ILE A 247 10.08 -20.50 -12.47
N ASP A 248 8.96 -21.02 -11.97
CA ASP A 248 7.86 -21.52 -12.78
C ASP A 248 6.95 -20.35 -13.20
N TYR A 249 7.36 -19.64 -14.25
CA TYR A 249 6.64 -18.47 -14.76
C TYR A 249 5.18 -18.76 -15.11
N PRO A 250 4.82 -19.87 -15.80
CA PRO A 250 3.42 -20.20 -16.07
C PRO A 250 2.56 -20.25 -14.80
N ARG A 251 3.07 -20.90 -13.75
CA ARG A 251 2.35 -20.98 -12.47
C ARG A 251 2.27 -19.63 -11.75
N LEU A 252 3.27 -18.78 -11.90
CA LEU A 252 3.27 -17.43 -11.34
C LEU A 252 2.19 -16.56 -12.01
N HIS A 253 2.11 -16.59 -13.35
CA HIS A 253 1.06 -15.91 -14.10
C HIS A 253 -0.34 -16.41 -13.70
N GLU A 254 -0.53 -17.74 -13.60
CA GLU A 254 -1.79 -18.32 -13.16
C GLU A 254 -2.22 -17.79 -11.76
N ARG A 255 -1.26 -17.69 -10.83
CA ARG A 255 -1.51 -17.20 -9.48
C ARG A 255 -1.89 -15.72 -9.45
N LEU A 256 -1.18 -14.87 -10.19
CA LEU A 256 -1.44 -13.43 -10.25
C LEU A 256 -2.77 -13.14 -10.96
N GLN A 257 -3.08 -13.86 -12.03
CA GLN A 257 -4.38 -13.77 -12.71
C GLN A 257 -5.52 -14.26 -11.80
N GLY A 258 -5.30 -15.33 -11.05
CA GLY A 258 -6.24 -15.83 -10.05
C GLY A 258 -6.47 -14.83 -8.90
N LEU A 259 -5.42 -14.13 -8.46
CA LEU A 259 -5.51 -13.03 -7.50
C LEU A 259 -6.36 -11.87 -8.07
N ALA A 260 -6.05 -11.42 -9.29
CA ALA A 260 -6.80 -10.34 -9.95
C ALA A 260 -8.29 -10.67 -10.09
N ALA A 261 -8.60 -11.91 -10.50
CA ALA A 261 -9.98 -12.38 -10.65
C ALA A 261 -10.71 -12.49 -9.31
N LEU A 262 -10.03 -12.90 -8.22
CA LEU A 262 -10.63 -12.92 -6.89
C LEU A 262 -10.88 -11.50 -6.37
N ALA A 263 -9.88 -10.62 -6.48
CA ALA A 263 -9.96 -9.22 -6.08
C ALA A 263 -11.13 -8.50 -6.78
N GLY A 264 -11.23 -8.63 -8.11
CA GLY A 264 -12.33 -8.07 -8.89
C GLY A 264 -13.71 -8.61 -8.49
N ARG A 265 -13.84 -9.90 -8.14
CA ARG A 265 -15.11 -10.47 -7.64
C ARG A 265 -15.50 -9.95 -6.27
N LEU A 266 -14.52 -9.62 -5.42
CA LEU A 266 -14.74 -9.09 -4.07
C LEU A 266 -14.88 -7.56 -4.07
N GLY A 267 -14.68 -6.89 -5.21
CA GLY A 267 -14.75 -5.42 -5.30
C GLY A 267 -13.46 -4.71 -4.88
N PHE A 268 -12.33 -5.42 -4.79
CA PHE A 268 -11.01 -4.85 -4.51
C PHE A 268 -10.35 -4.48 -5.84
N ALA A 269 -10.70 -3.31 -6.38
CA ALA A 269 -10.23 -2.87 -7.69
C ALA A 269 -8.74 -2.53 -7.70
N ALA A 270 -8.26 -1.81 -6.69
CA ALA A 270 -6.84 -1.46 -6.58
C ALA A 270 -5.97 -2.72 -6.42
N GLU A 271 -6.41 -3.71 -5.64
CA GLU A 271 -5.66 -4.96 -5.51
C GLU A 271 -5.72 -5.82 -6.79
N ALA A 272 -6.83 -5.78 -7.54
CA ALA A 272 -6.89 -6.39 -8.87
C ALA A 272 -5.90 -5.73 -9.85
N GLY A 273 -5.82 -4.40 -9.82
CA GLY A 273 -4.84 -3.62 -10.57
C GLY A 273 -3.41 -3.95 -10.19
N ARG A 274 -3.10 -4.04 -8.88
CA ARG A 274 -1.78 -4.49 -8.39
C ARG A 274 -1.45 -5.87 -8.92
N ALA A 275 -2.39 -6.81 -8.91
CA ALA A 275 -2.15 -8.15 -9.42
C ALA A 275 -1.78 -8.17 -10.91
N TYR A 276 -2.46 -7.37 -11.75
CA TYR A 276 -2.08 -7.19 -13.16
C TYR A 276 -0.72 -6.51 -13.31
N TYR A 277 -0.45 -5.46 -12.53
CA TYR A 277 0.85 -4.79 -12.54
C TYR A 277 1.99 -5.75 -12.19
N LYS A 278 1.83 -6.57 -11.14
CA LYS A 278 2.77 -7.61 -10.76
C LYS A 278 2.96 -8.62 -11.91
N ASP A 279 1.89 -9.01 -12.60
CA ASP A 279 1.96 -9.93 -13.75
C ASP A 279 2.77 -9.33 -14.91
N GLY A 280 2.61 -8.02 -15.15
CA GLY A 280 3.42 -7.28 -16.11
C GLY A 280 4.90 -7.27 -15.75
N LEU A 281 5.25 -7.03 -14.48
CA LEU A 281 6.65 -7.11 -14.00
C LEU A 281 7.26 -8.50 -14.23
N VAL A 282 6.46 -9.56 -14.13
CA VAL A 282 6.91 -10.92 -14.40
C VAL A 282 7.20 -11.15 -15.89
N PHE A 283 6.42 -10.56 -16.80
CA PHE A 283 6.72 -10.57 -18.24
C PHE A 283 7.95 -9.73 -18.59
N ASP A 284 8.13 -8.56 -17.97
CA ASP A 284 9.31 -7.72 -18.15
C ASP A 284 10.58 -8.46 -17.72
N HIS A 285 10.54 -9.16 -16.59
CA HIS A 285 11.63 -10.01 -16.14
C HIS A 285 11.96 -11.15 -17.13
N GLN A 286 10.97 -11.63 -17.89
CA GLN A 286 11.16 -12.61 -18.97
C GLN A 286 11.67 -12.00 -20.27
N GLY A 287 11.76 -10.67 -20.37
CA GLY A 287 12.10 -9.97 -21.61
C GLY A 287 10.96 -9.99 -22.63
N GLU A 288 9.70 -10.03 -22.17
CA GLU A 288 8.49 -10.03 -22.99
C GLU A 288 7.73 -8.70 -22.88
N PRO A 289 8.31 -7.57 -23.36
CA PRO A 289 7.78 -6.22 -23.10
C PRO A 289 6.40 -5.97 -23.71
N ARG A 290 6.00 -6.72 -24.76
CA ARG A 290 4.65 -6.63 -25.33
C ARG A 290 3.59 -7.19 -24.37
N GLN A 291 3.85 -8.36 -23.78
CA GLN A 291 2.93 -8.97 -22.81
C GLN A 291 2.92 -8.20 -21.50
N ALA A 292 4.07 -7.64 -21.10
CA ALA A 292 4.15 -6.74 -19.95
C ALA A 292 3.27 -5.51 -20.14
N LEU A 293 3.39 -4.84 -21.29
CA LEU A 293 2.56 -3.69 -21.63
C LEU A 293 1.06 -4.03 -21.62
N GLU A 294 0.66 -5.18 -22.18
CA GLU A 294 -0.73 -5.63 -22.12
C GLU A 294 -1.24 -5.77 -20.67
N GLN A 295 -0.41 -6.28 -19.74
CA GLN A 295 -0.82 -6.35 -18.33
C GLN A 295 -0.81 -4.97 -17.64
N TYR A 296 0.11 -4.09 -18.00
CA TYR A 296 0.12 -2.71 -17.47
C TYR A 296 -1.11 -1.94 -17.93
N GLU A 297 -1.51 -2.05 -19.19
CA GLU A 297 -2.74 -1.44 -19.71
C GLU A 297 -3.97 -1.98 -18.96
N ARG A 298 -4.06 -3.29 -18.72
CA ARG A 298 -5.13 -3.88 -17.89
C ARG A 298 -5.10 -3.39 -16.44
N ALA A 299 -3.92 -3.17 -15.86
CA ALA A 299 -3.80 -2.59 -14.53
C ALA A 299 -4.35 -1.15 -14.52
N LEU A 300 -3.97 -0.32 -15.50
CA LEU A 300 -4.44 1.07 -15.63
C LEU A 300 -5.96 1.15 -15.79
N GLU A 301 -6.55 0.32 -16.65
CA GLU A 301 -8.01 0.26 -16.86
C GLU A 301 -8.80 0.09 -15.55
N VAL A 302 -8.22 -0.64 -14.58
CA VAL A 302 -8.83 -0.87 -13.27
C VAL A 302 -8.47 0.24 -12.28
N ILE A 303 -7.20 0.66 -12.22
CA ILE A 303 -6.68 1.57 -11.19
C ILE A 303 -7.16 3.02 -11.41
N GLU A 304 -7.39 3.44 -12.65
CA GLU A 304 -7.89 4.80 -12.97
C GLU A 304 -9.22 5.15 -12.25
N GLN A 305 -9.97 4.13 -11.84
CA GLN A 305 -11.24 4.28 -11.13
C GLN A 305 -11.09 4.26 -9.61
N THR A 306 -9.86 4.12 -9.10
CA THR A 306 -9.55 3.99 -7.67
C THR A 306 -8.92 5.27 -7.11
N ALA A 307 -8.82 5.36 -5.78
CA ALA A 307 -8.23 6.50 -5.08
C ALA A 307 -6.77 6.23 -4.65
N ASP A 308 -5.99 5.57 -5.50
CA ASP A 308 -4.59 5.19 -5.26
C ASP A 308 -3.66 5.84 -6.32
N PRO A 309 -3.32 7.14 -6.17
CA PRO A 309 -2.51 7.86 -7.14
C PRO A 309 -1.05 7.39 -7.19
N GLU A 310 -0.53 6.87 -6.07
CA GLU A 310 0.83 6.32 -6.01
C GLU A 310 0.93 5.10 -6.92
N LEU A 311 0.01 4.15 -6.78
CA LEU A 311 -0.05 2.98 -7.65
C LEU A 311 -0.27 3.38 -9.12
N LEU A 312 -1.19 4.31 -9.38
CA LEU A 312 -1.47 4.77 -10.75
C LEU A 312 -0.20 5.30 -11.43
N ASN A 313 0.55 6.17 -10.73
CA ASN A 313 1.79 6.74 -11.24
C ASN A 313 2.89 5.69 -11.40
N GLU A 314 2.99 4.73 -10.47
CA GLU A 314 3.94 3.62 -10.56
C GLU A 314 3.67 2.76 -11.82
N VAL A 315 2.41 2.39 -12.07
CA VAL A 315 2.05 1.62 -13.26
C VAL A 315 2.29 2.41 -14.53
N ARG A 316 1.93 3.70 -14.58
CA ARG A 316 2.17 4.57 -15.76
C ARG A 316 3.65 4.72 -16.07
N ALA A 317 4.51 4.91 -15.05
CA ALA A 317 5.95 5.04 -15.23
C ALA A 317 6.57 3.75 -15.81
N THR A 318 6.15 2.59 -15.29
CA THR A 318 6.60 1.29 -15.79
C THR A 318 6.08 1.02 -17.21
N ALA A 319 4.81 1.34 -17.49
CA ALA A 319 4.23 1.25 -18.84
C ALA A 319 4.94 2.17 -19.85
N ALA A 320 5.34 3.38 -19.44
CA ALA A 320 6.11 4.30 -20.27
C ALA A 320 7.47 3.68 -20.67
N THR A 321 8.13 3.02 -19.72
CA THR A 321 9.38 2.28 -19.97
C THR A 321 9.16 1.13 -20.97
N ALA A 322 8.09 0.36 -20.81
CA ALA A 322 7.73 -0.70 -21.75
C ALA A 322 7.41 -0.16 -23.17
N HIS A 323 6.71 0.97 -23.26
CA HIS A 323 6.48 1.67 -24.53
C HIS A 323 7.79 2.11 -25.19
N GLU A 324 8.75 2.68 -24.44
CA GLU A 324 10.08 3.03 -24.95
C GLU A 324 10.82 1.80 -25.49
N ALA A 325 10.83 0.70 -24.72
CA ALA A 325 11.48 -0.55 -25.13
C ALA A 325 10.88 -1.15 -26.42
N LEU A 326 9.59 -0.92 -26.66
CA LEU A 326 8.89 -1.31 -27.88
C LEU A 326 9.01 -0.29 -29.03
N GLY A 327 9.73 0.82 -28.82
CA GLY A 327 9.91 1.90 -29.80
C GLY A 327 8.69 2.81 -29.95
N SER A 328 7.69 2.71 -29.07
CA SER A 328 6.50 3.57 -29.06
C SER A 328 6.73 4.83 -28.24
N THR A 329 7.49 5.78 -28.80
CA THR A 329 7.79 7.05 -28.13
C THR A 329 6.54 7.85 -27.77
N SER A 330 5.51 7.85 -28.62
CA SER A 330 4.28 8.59 -28.34
C SER A 330 3.52 8.07 -27.13
N GLY A 331 3.49 6.74 -26.92
CA GLY A 331 2.84 6.15 -25.75
C GLY A 331 3.58 6.50 -24.46
N ALA A 332 4.92 6.38 -24.48
CA ALA A 332 5.76 6.75 -23.34
C ALA A 332 5.60 8.23 -22.94
N LEU A 333 5.58 9.14 -23.92
CA LEU A 333 5.39 10.57 -23.67
C LEU A 333 3.99 10.89 -23.12
N ALA A 334 2.94 10.25 -23.62
CA ALA A 334 1.58 10.45 -23.11
C ALA A 334 1.47 10.07 -21.63
N MET A 335 2.00 8.90 -21.25
CA MET A 335 2.01 8.45 -19.84
C MET A 335 2.77 9.43 -18.93
N LEU A 336 3.93 9.93 -19.37
CA LEU A 336 4.71 10.92 -18.62
C LEU A 336 3.99 12.28 -18.50
N ASP A 337 3.24 12.68 -19.53
CA ASP A 337 2.41 13.89 -19.50
C ASP A 337 1.28 13.79 -18.49
N ASP A 338 0.61 12.64 -18.41
CA ASP A 338 -0.46 12.40 -17.43
C ASP A 338 0.09 12.47 -15.99
N ILE A 339 1.20 11.78 -15.70
CA ILE A 339 1.86 11.84 -14.38
C ILE A 339 2.27 13.28 -14.03
N ALA A 340 2.92 13.98 -14.97
CA ALA A 340 3.40 15.34 -14.75
C ALA A 340 2.24 16.33 -14.50
N GLY A 341 1.10 16.13 -15.16
CA GLY A 341 -0.11 16.92 -14.96
C GLY A 341 -0.67 16.77 -13.55
N GLU A 342 -0.72 15.55 -13.03
CA GLU A 342 -1.21 15.25 -11.68
C GLU A 342 -0.27 15.79 -10.60
N LEU A 343 1.04 15.55 -10.73
CA LEU A 343 2.03 16.05 -9.76
C LEU A 343 2.08 17.58 -9.71
N ALA A 344 1.91 18.25 -10.86
CA ALA A 344 1.88 19.72 -10.92
C ALA A 344 0.67 20.35 -10.20
N ALA A 345 -0.40 19.58 -9.97
CA ALA A 345 -1.57 20.04 -9.24
C ALA A 345 -1.43 19.92 -7.70
N GLY A 346 -0.40 19.22 -7.21
CA GLY A 346 -0.18 18.95 -5.78
C GLY A 346 0.71 20.00 -5.07
N PRO A 347 0.40 20.41 -3.81
CA PRO A 347 1.12 21.48 -3.11
C PRO A 347 2.36 21.02 -2.30
N GLN A 348 3.04 19.92 -2.65
CA GLN A 348 4.09 19.31 -1.80
C GLN A 348 5.50 19.34 -2.42
N ALA A 349 6.52 19.57 -1.59
CA ALA A 349 7.92 19.65 -2.01
C ALA A 349 8.49 18.31 -2.52
N GLU A 350 8.00 17.18 -2.01
CA GLU A 350 8.37 15.84 -2.51
C GLU A 350 7.79 15.58 -3.91
N ALA A 351 6.54 15.98 -4.15
CA ALA A 351 5.92 15.94 -5.48
C ALA A 351 6.65 16.80 -6.51
N ALA A 352 7.31 17.89 -6.08
CA ALA A 352 8.11 18.73 -6.97
C ALA A 352 9.38 18.03 -7.49
N LEU A 353 10.02 17.17 -6.67
CA LEU A 353 11.18 16.39 -7.08
C LEU A 353 10.77 15.23 -7.99
N GLU A 354 9.69 14.54 -7.65
CA GLU A 354 9.14 13.49 -8.49
C GLU A 354 8.74 14.05 -9.87
N LEU A 355 8.08 15.20 -9.90
CA LEU A 355 7.77 15.91 -11.14
C LEU A 355 9.03 16.21 -11.95
N ALA A 356 10.11 16.64 -11.29
CA ALA A 356 11.37 16.92 -11.97
C ALA A 356 11.98 15.66 -12.60
N ASP A 357 11.91 14.51 -11.93
CA ASP A 357 12.40 13.24 -12.47
C ASP A 357 11.56 12.78 -13.67
N ARG A 358 10.22 12.93 -13.63
CA ARG A 358 9.35 12.64 -14.80
C ARG A 358 9.62 13.56 -15.98
N LEU A 359 9.87 14.84 -15.71
CA LEU A 359 10.27 15.81 -16.75
C LEU A 359 11.65 15.50 -17.34
N LEU A 360 12.60 15.02 -16.52
CA LEU A 360 13.89 14.53 -16.99
C LEU A 360 13.73 13.33 -17.93
N GLU A 361 12.98 12.32 -17.53
CA GLU A 361 12.70 11.14 -18.36
C GLU A 361 12.05 11.53 -19.69
N LYS A 362 11.05 12.41 -19.64
CA LYS A 362 10.40 12.98 -20.83
C LYS A 362 11.40 13.70 -21.72
N GLY A 363 12.24 14.55 -21.14
CA GLY A 363 13.30 15.28 -21.82
C GLY A 363 14.30 14.38 -22.53
N ARG A 364 14.75 13.31 -21.87
CA ARG A 364 15.64 12.28 -22.44
C ARG A 364 15.00 11.61 -23.65
N LEU A 365 13.73 11.20 -23.53
CA LEU A 365 12.97 10.59 -24.64
C LEU A 365 12.83 11.53 -25.83
N LEU A 366 12.55 12.81 -25.58
CA LEU A 366 12.44 13.83 -26.63
C LEU A 366 13.79 14.07 -27.31
N ASN A 367 14.90 14.11 -26.56
CA ASN A 367 16.27 14.20 -27.09
C ASN A 367 16.62 13.02 -27.99
N ALA A 368 16.31 11.79 -27.55
CA ALA A 368 16.53 10.57 -28.34
C ALA A 368 15.75 10.57 -29.65
N ASN A 369 14.64 11.30 -29.71
CA ASN A 369 13.76 11.43 -30.89
C ASN A 369 13.90 12.77 -31.61
N TYR A 370 15.03 13.47 -31.43
CA TYR A 370 15.35 14.72 -32.14
C TYR A 370 14.38 15.89 -31.89
N ARG A 371 13.51 15.80 -30.87
CA ARG A 371 12.56 16.85 -30.47
C ARG A 371 13.20 17.85 -29.50
N TYR A 372 14.35 18.38 -29.88
CA TYR A 372 15.23 19.16 -29.00
C TYR A 372 14.60 20.42 -28.42
N ARG A 373 13.70 21.09 -29.15
CA ARG A 373 13.01 22.30 -28.64
C ARG A 373 12.11 21.97 -27.45
N GLU A 374 11.38 20.88 -27.54
CA GLU A 374 10.48 20.41 -26.48
C GLU A 374 11.31 19.84 -25.33
N ALA A 375 12.32 19.02 -25.63
CA ALA A 375 13.26 18.51 -24.63
C ALA A 375 13.88 19.65 -23.81
N ALA A 376 14.37 20.72 -24.46
CA ALA A 376 14.95 21.86 -23.77
C ALA A 376 13.96 22.62 -22.88
N SER A 377 12.66 22.57 -23.19
CA SER A 377 11.61 23.18 -22.36
C SER A 377 11.38 22.34 -21.09
N GLU A 378 11.17 21.03 -21.26
CA GLU A 378 10.89 20.13 -20.14
C GLU A 378 12.10 20.00 -19.20
N LEU A 379 13.30 19.86 -19.76
CA LEU A 379 14.54 19.74 -19.00
C LEU A 379 14.90 21.04 -18.26
N ALA A 380 14.57 22.21 -18.82
CA ALA A 380 14.74 23.47 -18.10
C ALA A 380 13.80 23.55 -16.88
N ARG A 381 12.52 23.18 -17.07
CA ARG A 381 11.56 23.10 -15.97
C ARG A 381 11.97 22.09 -14.91
N ALA A 382 12.47 20.91 -15.32
CA ALA A 382 13.03 19.93 -14.40
C ALA A 382 14.18 20.55 -13.59
N LEU A 383 15.16 21.17 -14.25
CA LEU A 383 16.32 21.76 -13.59
C LEU A 383 15.93 22.86 -12.59
N GLU A 384 14.94 23.70 -12.90
CA GLU A 384 14.40 24.72 -11.99
C GLU A 384 13.84 24.12 -10.70
N LEU A 385 13.04 23.04 -10.81
CA LEU A 385 12.50 22.33 -9.66
C LEU A 385 13.61 21.67 -8.82
N GLN A 386 14.65 21.16 -9.47
CA GLN A 386 15.79 20.52 -8.79
C GLN A 386 16.69 21.54 -8.08
N GLN A 387 16.88 22.74 -8.65
CA GLN A 387 17.68 23.82 -8.03
C GLN A 387 17.09 24.32 -6.71
N ALA A 388 15.78 24.19 -6.54
CA ALA A 388 15.10 24.55 -5.30
C ALA A 388 15.41 23.60 -4.13
N SER A 389 16.06 22.45 -4.37
CA SER A 389 16.35 21.42 -3.36
C SER A 389 17.81 20.97 -3.38
N ALA A 390 18.54 21.24 -2.29
CA ALA A 390 19.97 20.91 -2.16
C ALA A 390 20.27 19.39 -2.09
N ALA A 391 19.25 18.54 -1.94
CA ALA A 391 19.40 17.08 -1.83
C ALA A 391 19.41 16.35 -3.18
N ASN A 392 19.20 17.05 -4.31
CA ASN A 392 18.91 16.39 -5.58
C ASN A 392 20.17 15.91 -6.32
N ARG A 393 20.23 14.59 -6.60
CA ARG A 393 21.31 13.93 -7.36
C ARG A 393 21.10 13.93 -8.89
N SER A 394 19.87 14.15 -9.36
CA SER A 394 19.47 14.21 -10.77
C SER A 394 19.83 15.53 -11.46
N TRP A 395 20.26 16.55 -10.70
CA TRP A 395 20.61 17.87 -11.25
C TRP A 395 21.71 17.81 -12.31
N GLY A 396 22.79 17.06 -12.04
CA GLY A 396 23.89 16.85 -12.99
C GLY A 396 23.40 16.21 -14.30
N PRO A 397 22.80 15.01 -14.25
CA PRO A 397 22.23 14.37 -15.44
C PRO A 397 21.26 15.26 -16.22
N THR A 398 20.37 15.98 -15.52
CA THR A 398 19.39 16.88 -16.15
C THR A 398 20.08 18.04 -16.87
N GLY A 399 21.10 18.64 -16.25
CA GLY A 399 21.88 19.70 -16.87
C GLY A 399 22.61 19.24 -18.13
N LEU A 400 23.14 18.01 -18.15
CA LEU A 400 23.80 17.44 -19.33
C LEU A 400 22.82 17.12 -20.47
N GLU A 401 21.64 16.57 -20.16
CA GLU A 401 20.59 16.35 -21.17
C GLU A 401 20.06 17.70 -21.71
N LEU A 402 19.91 18.72 -20.87
CA LEU A 402 19.52 20.06 -21.30
C LEU A 402 20.60 20.67 -22.20
N ALA A 403 21.86 20.52 -21.83
CA ALA A 403 22.99 20.99 -22.64
C ALA A 403 23.00 20.32 -24.02
N TRP A 404 22.73 19.02 -24.08
CA TRP A 404 22.61 18.30 -25.36
C TRP A 404 21.48 18.86 -26.24
N ALA A 405 20.32 19.15 -25.65
CA ALA A 405 19.21 19.78 -26.36
C ALA A 405 19.59 21.17 -26.88
N ARG A 406 20.24 22.00 -26.05
CA ARG A 406 20.70 23.35 -26.41
C ARG A 406 21.77 23.34 -27.49
N TYR A 407 22.74 22.43 -27.39
CA TYR A 407 23.77 22.21 -28.39
C TYR A 407 23.16 21.85 -29.74
N SER A 408 22.22 20.90 -29.76
CA SER A 408 21.51 20.47 -30.97
C SER A 408 20.64 21.57 -31.60
N LEU A 409 20.25 22.59 -30.82
CA LEU A 409 19.56 23.80 -31.29
C LEU A 409 20.52 24.92 -31.75
N GLY A 410 21.83 24.69 -31.74
CA GLY A 410 22.85 25.68 -32.11
C GLY A 410 23.18 26.71 -31.02
N ARG A 411 22.73 26.47 -29.77
CA ARG A 411 23.01 27.34 -28.62
C ARG A 411 24.26 26.88 -27.88
N THR A 412 25.38 26.90 -28.58
CA THR A 412 26.63 26.27 -28.13
C THR A 412 27.18 26.89 -26.85
N GLU A 413 27.10 28.22 -26.70
CA GLU A 413 27.59 28.91 -25.49
C GLU A 413 26.78 28.51 -24.24
N GLU A 414 25.45 28.49 -24.35
CA GLU A 414 24.55 28.02 -23.28
C GLU A 414 24.84 26.55 -22.93
N ALA A 415 25.06 25.70 -23.93
CA ALA A 415 25.35 24.29 -23.72
C ALA A 415 26.69 24.06 -23.00
N ILE A 416 27.75 24.77 -23.38
CA ILE A 416 29.07 24.64 -22.74
C ILE A 416 29.00 25.08 -21.27
N ALA A 417 28.33 26.19 -20.98
CA ALA A 417 28.15 26.66 -19.61
C ALA A 417 27.42 25.61 -18.76
N LEU A 418 26.31 25.05 -19.28
CA LEU A 418 25.57 23.99 -18.60
C LEU A 418 26.41 22.73 -18.38
N ILE A 419 27.21 22.30 -19.37
CA ILE A 419 28.10 21.14 -19.22
C ILE A 419 29.09 21.38 -18.09
N GLN A 420 29.74 22.54 -18.05
CA GLN A 420 30.74 22.87 -17.02
C GLN A 420 30.15 22.83 -15.61
N GLU A 421 28.91 23.26 -15.43
CA GLU A 421 28.25 23.20 -14.14
C GLU A 421 27.74 21.79 -13.79
N ALA A 422 27.21 21.05 -14.77
CA ALA A 422 26.56 19.74 -14.60
C ALA A 422 27.54 18.57 -14.42
N LEU A 423 28.71 18.61 -15.07
CA LEU A 423 29.73 17.56 -15.02
C LEU A 423 30.14 17.17 -13.58
N PRO A 424 30.54 18.11 -12.68
CA PRO A 424 30.99 17.75 -11.33
C PRO A 424 29.89 17.19 -10.44
N ARG A 425 28.62 17.30 -10.85
CA ARG A 425 27.44 16.85 -10.11
C ARG A 425 26.80 15.60 -10.72
N THR A 426 27.39 15.05 -11.79
CA THR A 426 26.88 13.86 -12.46
C THR A 426 27.64 12.62 -11.97
N PRO A 427 26.99 11.69 -11.25
CA PRO A 427 27.66 10.48 -10.80
C PRO A 427 27.99 9.58 -12.00
N PRO A 428 29.17 8.93 -12.03
CA PRO A 428 29.57 8.07 -13.14
C PRO A 428 28.71 6.80 -13.26
N GLU A 429 28.21 6.29 -12.13
CA GLU A 429 27.29 5.16 -12.10
C GLU A 429 25.99 5.51 -12.85
N GLY A 430 25.61 4.70 -13.82
CA GLY A 430 24.40 4.89 -14.63
C GLY A 430 24.46 5.99 -15.70
N ASN A 431 25.52 6.83 -15.74
CA ASN A 431 25.59 7.98 -16.65
C ASN A 431 26.79 7.96 -17.62
N ALA A 432 27.41 6.80 -17.84
CA ALA A 432 28.64 6.71 -18.63
C ALA A 432 28.50 7.28 -20.06
N GLU A 433 27.40 6.98 -20.75
CA GLU A 433 27.14 7.49 -22.10
C GLU A 433 26.86 9.00 -22.10
N LEU A 434 26.11 9.49 -21.11
CA LEU A 434 25.83 10.91 -20.94
C LEU A 434 27.11 11.71 -20.68
N LEU A 435 27.97 11.20 -19.80
CA LEU A 435 29.29 11.78 -19.53
C LEU A 435 30.19 11.75 -20.77
N ALA A 436 30.23 10.63 -21.50
CA ALA A 436 31.02 10.53 -22.73
C ALA A 436 30.59 11.58 -23.78
N ARG A 437 29.28 11.78 -23.97
CA ARG A 437 28.72 12.83 -24.84
C ARG A 437 29.13 14.22 -24.35
N ALA A 438 29.06 14.47 -23.04
CA ALA A 438 29.41 15.75 -22.45
C ALA A 438 30.91 16.08 -22.62
N TYR A 439 31.80 15.14 -22.35
CA TYR A 439 33.25 15.31 -22.58
C TYR A 439 33.58 15.52 -24.06
N GLY A 440 32.93 14.78 -24.96
CA GLY A 440 33.10 14.94 -26.40
C GLY A 440 32.60 16.27 -26.94
N SER A 441 31.65 16.92 -26.26
CA SER A 441 31.12 18.25 -26.66
C SER A 441 32.01 19.42 -26.21
N LEU A 442 32.98 19.18 -25.32
CA LEU A 442 33.94 20.17 -24.83
C LEU A 442 35.30 20.12 -25.55
N ALA A 443 35.57 19.05 -26.32
CA ALA A 443 36.78 18.85 -27.10
C ALA A 443 36.63 19.44 -28.51
#